data_AF-M3H4Q5-F1
#
_entry.id   AF-M3H4Q5-F1
#
_cell.length_a   1.000
_cell.length_b   1.000
_cell.length_c   1.000
_cell.angle_alpha   90.00
_cell.angle_beta   90.00
_cell.angle_gamma   90.00
#
_symmetry.space_group_name_H-M   'P 1'
#
loop_
_entity.id
_entity.type
_entity.pdbx_description
1 polymer ?
#
loop_
_entity_poly.entity_id
_entity_poly.type
_entity_poly.pdbx_seq_one_letter_code
_entity_poly.pdbx_strand_id
1 'polypeptide(L)'
;MYADRIFYPILKLFSNLKVLLQAIWKTEKGKIFILIISAIGVFFIITFYLNITKYKCITGDCKNGFAKMEYRGGSYYEGYVRNSHPGGYGLFQNKEGHLYKGEWKHGVKHGK
;
A
#
# COMPACT_ATOMS: atom_id res chain seq x y z
N MET A 1 -11.26 43.00 -9.53
CA MET A 1 -12.25 42.71 -10.60
C MET A 1 -11.87 41.56 -11.55
N TYR A 2 -10.66 40.98 -11.50
CA TYR A 2 -10.28 39.85 -12.39
C TYR A 2 -10.48 38.46 -11.76
N ALA A 3 -10.43 38.35 -10.42
CA ALA A 3 -10.62 37.10 -9.69
C ALA A 3 -12.02 36.48 -9.90
N ASP A 4 -13.05 37.33 -10.05
CA ASP A 4 -14.45 36.88 -10.13
C ASP A 4 -14.77 36.13 -11.43
N ARG A 5 -14.10 36.44 -12.54
CA ARG A 5 -14.29 35.73 -13.83
C ARG A 5 -13.70 34.32 -13.85
N ILE A 6 -12.66 34.06 -13.06
CA ILE A 6 -12.00 32.74 -12.99
C ILE A 6 -12.72 31.84 -11.98
N PHE A 7 -13.20 32.40 -10.87
CA PHE A 7 -13.88 31.64 -9.82
C PHE A 7 -15.33 31.28 -10.15
N TYR A 8 -16.06 32.14 -10.88
CA TYR A 8 -17.47 31.92 -11.21
C TYR A 8 -17.76 30.62 -12.00
N PRO A 9 -17.01 30.25 -13.06
CA PRO A 9 -17.22 29.00 -13.79
C PRO A 9 -17.00 27.76 -12.90
N ILE A 10 -15.97 27.82 -12.05
CA ILE A 10 -15.61 26.75 -11.11
C ILE A 10 -16.73 26.56 -10.07
N LEU A 11 -17.25 27.65 -9.50
CA LEU A 11 -18.36 27.61 -8.54
C LEU A 11 -19.64 27.03 -9.16
N LYS A 12 -19.95 27.40 -10.41
CA LYS A 12 -21.11 26.87 -11.15
C LYS A 12 -20.96 25.38 -11.47
N LEU A 13 -19.73 24.92 -11.74
CA LEU A 13 -19.44 23.50 -11.91
C LEU A 13 -19.73 22.71 -10.61
N PHE A 14 -19.29 23.22 -9.47
CA PHE A 14 -19.53 22.59 -8.17
C PHE A 14 -21.02 22.59 -7.78
N SER A 15 -21.78 23.64 -8.10
CA SER A 15 -23.23 23.66 -7.83
C SER A 15 -23.96 22.61 -8.67
N ASN A 16 -23.62 22.52 -9.96
CA ASN A 16 -24.25 21.54 -10.86
C ASN A 16 -23.91 20.11 -10.45
N LEU A 17 -22.68 19.86 -10.01
CA LEU A 17 -22.27 18.56 -9.50
C LEU A 17 -23.04 18.16 -8.23
N LYS A 18 -23.26 19.08 -7.30
CA LYS A 18 -24.05 18.81 -6.08
C LYS A 18 -25.49 18.41 -6.41
N VAL A 19 -26.14 19.10 -7.35
CA VAL A 19 -27.52 18.78 -7.78
C VAL A 19 -27.59 17.41 -8.44
N LEU A 20 -26.60 17.08 -9.29
CA LEU A 20 -26.50 15.76 -9.92
C LEU A 20 -26.32 14.64 -8.89
N LEU A 21 -25.43 14.83 -7.91
CA LEU A 21 -25.19 13.86 -6.85
C LEU A 21 -26.46 13.63 -5.99
N GLN A 22 -27.20 14.70 -5.67
CA GLN A 22 -28.48 14.59 -4.96
C GLN A 22 -29.52 13.82 -5.77
N ALA A 23 -29.58 14.01 -7.08
CA ALA A 23 -30.48 13.26 -7.97
C ALA A 23 -30.11 11.76 -8.03
N ILE A 24 -28.82 11.45 -8.11
CA ILE A 24 -28.31 10.06 -8.13
C ILE A 24 -28.70 9.35 -6.82
N TRP A 25 -28.51 9.99 -5.67
CA TRP A 25 -28.84 9.42 -4.34
C TRP A 25 -30.33 9.11 -4.14
N LYS A 26 -31.22 9.78 -4.89
CA LYS A 26 -32.67 9.60 -4.77
C LYS A 26 -33.16 8.31 -5.44
N THR A 27 -32.35 7.68 -6.30
CA THR A 27 -32.74 6.47 -7.05
C THR A 27 -32.07 5.23 -6.49
N GLU A 28 -32.77 4.09 -6.46
CA GLU A 28 -32.20 2.80 -6.04
C GLU A 28 -31.01 2.38 -6.93
N LYS A 29 -31.11 2.62 -8.24
CA LYS A 29 -30.00 2.36 -9.19
C LYS A 29 -28.78 3.24 -8.92
N GLY A 30 -28.99 4.50 -8.54
CA GLY A 30 -27.89 5.43 -8.22
C GLY A 30 -27.19 5.08 -6.91
N LYS A 31 -27.92 4.60 -5.89
CA LYS A 31 -27.31 4.07 -4.66
C LYS A 31 -26.40 2.85 -4.95
N ILE A 32 -26.88 1.91 -5.77
CA ILE A 32 -26.10 0.74 -6.20
C ILE A 32 -24.83 1.18 -6.94
N PHE A 33 -24.94 2.15 -7.84
CA PHE A 33 -23.78 2.69 -8.58
C PHE A 33 -22.72 3.29 -7.65
N ILE A 34 -23.13 4.05 -6.63
CA ILE A 34 -22.21 4.60 -5.62
C ILE A 34 -21.54 3.50 -4.79
N LEU A 35 -22.29 2.46 -4.40
CA LEU A 35 -21.75 1.31 -3.68
C LEU A 35 -20.71 0.54 -4.52
N ILE A 36 -20.92 0.42 -5.82
CA ILE A 36 -19.95 -0.21 -6.73
C ILE A 36 -18.68 0.64 -6.82
N ILE A 37 -18.80 1.95 -7.02
CA ILE A 37 -17.63 2.85 -7.07
C ILE A 37 -16.86 2.84 -5.74
N SER A 38 -17.55 2.86 -4.60
CA SER A 38 -16.90 2.80 -3.30
C SER A 38 -16.19 1.46 -3.08
N ALA A 39 -16.82 0.33 -3.45
CA ALA A 39 -16.21 -0.99 -3.38
C ALA A 39 -14.97 -1.12 -4.28
N ILE A 40 -15.05 -0.60 -5.51
CA ILE A 40 -13.91 -0.54 -6.44
C ILE A 40 -12.79 0.33 -5.86
N GLY A 41 -13.12 1.50 -5.29
CA GLY A 41 -12.15 2.37 -4.62
C GLY A 41 -11.46 1.67 -3.47
N VAL A 42 -12.21 0.97 -2.61
CA VAL A 42 -11.66 0.16 -1.52
C VAL A 42 -10.76 -0.95 -2.05
N PHE A 43 -11.15 -1.64 -3.13
CA PHE A 43 -10.33 -2.66 -3.77
C PHE A 43 -9.00 -2.09 -4.31
N PHE A 44 -9.03 -0.93 -4.98
CA PHE A 44 -7.82 -0.26 -5.45
C PHE A 44 -6.93 0.19 -4.30
N ILE A 45 -7.52 0.70 -3.21
CA ILE A 45 -6.78 1.07 -2.00
C ILE A 45 -6.10 -0.17 -1.39
N ILE A 46 -6.81 -1.28 -1.24
CA ILE A 46 -6.26 -2.53 -0.69
C ILE A 46 -5.12 -3.07 -1.55
N THR A 47 -5.35 -3.18 -2.87
CA THR A 47 -4.33 -3.70 -3.81
C THR A 47 -3.10 -2.80 -3.86
N PHE A 48 -3.28 -1.48 -3.81
CA PHE A 48 -2.18 -0.53 -3.69
C PHE A 48 -1.40 -0.78 -2.39
N TYR A 49 -2.06 -0.86 -1.23
CA TYR A 49 -1.39 -1.19 0.04
C TYR A 49 -0.60 -2.50 -0.02
N LEU A 50 -1.14 -3.57 -0.62
CA LEU A 50 -0.45 -4.85 -0.77
C LEU A 50 0.76 -4.77 -1.73
N ASN A 51 0.67 -3.93 -2.76
CA ASN A 51 1.81 -3.65 -3.64
C ASN A 51 2.91 -2.89 -2.88
N ILE A 52 2.50 -2.01 -1.95
CA ILE A 52 3.41 -1.23 -1.13
C ILE A 52 4.17 -2.05 -0.10
N THR A 53 3.58 -3.08 0.50
CA THR A 53 4.24 -3.85 1.55
C THR A 53 5.18 -4.95 1.04
N LYS A 54 5.25 -5.14 -0.28
CA LYS A 54 6.09 -6.17 -0.89
C LYS A 54 7.57 -5.78 -0.82
N TYR A 55 8.40 -6.71 -0.37
CA TYR A 55 9.86 -6.58 -0.45
C TYR A 55 10.35 -6.88 -1.87
N LYS A 56 11.55 -6.40 -2.18
CA LYS A 56 12.28 -6.71 -3.41
C LYS A 56 13.33 -7.78 -3.13
N CYS A 57 13.32 -8.84 -3.92
CA CYS A 57 14.38 -9.85 -3.88
C CYS A 57 15.61 -9.30 -4.61
N ILE A 58 16.76 -9.21 -3.94
CA ILE A 58 18.01 -8.73 -4.54
C ILE A 58 18.79 -9.92 -5.12
N THR A 59 19.04 -10.95 -4.31
CA THR A 59 19.81 -12.14 -4.69
C THR A 59 19.34 -13.39 -3.93
N GLY A 60 19.61 -14.58 -4.47
CA GLY A 60 19.33 -15.87 -3.83
C GLY A 60 17.89 -16.36 -3.98
N ASP A 61 17.48 -17.29 -3.12
CA ASP A 61 16.12 -17.87 -3.12
C ASP A 61 15.25 -17.21 -2.04
N CYS A 62 14.58 -16.12 -2.43
CA CYS A 62 13.65 -15.39 -1.57
C CYS A 62 12.33 -16.13 -1.27
N LYS A 63 12.21 -17.41 -1.63
CA LYS A 63 11.05 -18.24 -1.27
C LYS A 63 11.41 -19.24 -0.19
N ASN A 64 12.46 -20.05 -0.39
CA ASN A 64 12.83 -21.15 0.50
C ASN A 64 14.35 -21.44 0.55
N GLY A 65 15.19 -20.42 0.57
CA GLY A 65 16.63 -20.62 0.71
C GLY A 65 17.35 -19.40 1.28
N PHE A 66 18.66 -19.33 1.10
CA PHE A 66 19.43 -18.16 1.49
C PHE A 66 19.20 -17.03 0.48
N ALA A 67 18.87 -15.84 0.96
CA ALA A 67 18.57 -14.71 0.11
C ALA A 67 18.86 -13.36 0.74
N LYS A 68 18.95 -12.34 -0.12
CA LYS A 68 19.01 -10.94 0.26
C LYS A 68 17.73 -10.22 -0.21
N MET A 69 17.01 -9.62 0.74
CA MET A 69 15.73 -8.97 0.54
C MET A 69 15.83 -7.49 0.94
N GLU A 70 15.33 -6.60 0.09
CA GLU A 70 15.19 -5.16 0.38
C GLU A 70 13.73 -4.86 0.72
N TYR A 71 13.50 -4.31 1.91
CA TYR A 71 12.19 -3.84 2.33
C TYR A 71 11.98 -2.39 1.91
N ARG A 72 10.71 -2.00 1.75
CA ARG A 72 10.36 -0.60 1.56
C ARG A 72 10.91 0.26 2.69
N GLY A 73 11.51 1.39 2.30
CA GLY A 73 12.20 2.27 3.23
C GLY A 73 13.70 1.99 3.38
N GLY A 74 14.28 1.09 2.58
CA GLY A 74 15.73 0.90 2.47
C GLY A 74 16.35 0.00 3.54
N SER A 75 15.53 -0.73 4.30
CA SER A 75 16.03 -1.77 5.21
C SER A 75 16.28 -3.05 4.42
N TYR A 76 17.28 -3.86 4.81
CA TYR A 76 17.56 -5.11 4.13
C TYR A 76 17.70 -6.27 5.10
N TYR A 77 17.38 -7.46 4.60
CA TYR A 77 17.59 -8.74 5.27
C TYR A 77 18.49 -9.61 4.40
N GLU A 78 19.41 -10.33 5.03
CA GLU A 78 20.31 -11.28 4.39
C GLU A 78 20.41 -12.52 5.29
N GLY A 79 19.89 -13.65 4.81
CA GLY A 79 19.76 -14.84 5.64
C GLY A 79 18.88 -15.91 5.01
N TYR A 80 18.52 -16.90 5.80
CA TYR A 80 17.61 -17.96 5.36
C TYR A 80 16.15 -17.44 5.28
N VAL A 81 15.45 -17.88 4.25
CA VAL A 81 14.07 -17.52 3.96
C VAL A 81 13.24 -18.79 3.89
N ARG A 82 12.04 -18.76 4.45
CA ARG A 82 11.06 -19.84 4.39
C ARG A 82 9.68 -19.29 4.14
N ASN A 83 8.98 -19.83 3.14
CA ASN A 83 7.67 -19.35 2.70
C ASN A 83 7.64 -17.85 2.43
N SER A 84 8.64 -17.32 1.73
CA SER A 84 8.76 -15.90 1.40
C SER A 84 8.96 -14.95 2.58
N HIS A 85 9.32 -15.47 3.77
CA HIS A 85 9.59 -14.67 4.98
C HIS A 85 10.95 -15.04 5.59
N PRO A 86 11.64 -14.10 6.27
CA PRO A 86 12.82 -14.43 7.08
C PRO A 86 12.57 -15.63 8.01
N GLY A 87 13.48 -16.60 7.99
CA GLY A 87 13.36 -17.82 8.76
C GLY A 87 14.70 -18.51 9.00
N GLY A 88 14.98 -18.91 10.23
CA GLY A 88 16.32 -19.33 10.65
C GLY A 88 17.24 -18.14 10.86
N TYR A 89 18.54 -18.36 10.81
CA TYR A 89 19.52 -17.32 11.09
C TYR A 89 19.64 -16.28 9.96
N GLY A 90 19.74 -15.00 10.31
CA GLY A 90 19.97 -13.93 9.35
C GLY A 90 20.36 -12.59 9.96
N LEU A 91 20.78 -11.69 9.09
CA LEU A 91 21.17 -10.31 9.38
C LEU A 91 20.11 -9.36 8.82
N PHE A 92 19.57 -8.49 9.66
CA PHE A 92 18.72 -7.38 9.23
C PHE A 92 19.40 -6.06 9.54
N GLN A 93 19.44 -5.15 8.56
CA GLN A 93 19.82 -3.77 8.78
C GLN A 93 18.63 -2.86 8.52
N ASN A 94 18.32 -1.97 9.47
CA ASN A 94 17.35 -0.91 9.22
C ASN A 94 17.98 0.22 8.37
N LYS A 95 17.17 1.15 7.89
CA LYS A 95 17.64 2.31 7.11
C LYS A 95 18.64 3.23 7.85
N GLU A 96 18.68 3.17 9.18
CA GLU A 96 19.58 3.95 10.04
C GLU A 96 20.92 3.24 10.28
N GLY A 97 21.08 2.02 9.77
CA GLY A 97 22.29 1.23 9.92
C GLY A 97 22.29 0.27 11.12
N HIS A 98 21.25 0.28 11.96
CA HIS A 98 21.14 -0.65 13.09
C HIS A 98 21.01 -2.08 12.60
N LEU A 99 21.85 -2.94 13.15
CA LEU A 99 21.95 -4.34 12.79
C LEU A 99 21.26 -5.22 13.83
N TYR A 100 20.51 -6.20 13.35
CA TYR A 100 20.05 -7.34 14.13
C TYR A 100 20.60 -8.61 13.48
N LYS A 101 21.35 -9.39 14.22
CA LYS A 101 21.88 -10.68 13.78
C LYS A 101 21.34 -11.75 14.73
N GLY A 102 20.54 -12.67 14.21
CA GLY A 102 19.90 -13.65 15.05
C GLY A 102 18.94 -14.55 14.30
N GLU A 103 18.23 -15.36 15.05
CA GLU A 103 17.22 -16.28 14.56
C GLU A 103 15.93 -15.54 14.17
N TRP A 104 15.25 -16.04 13.15
CA TRP A 104 13.98 -15.53 12.63
C TRP A 104 12.97 -16.66 12.52
N LYS A 105 11.70 -16.37 12.82
CA LYS A 105 10.60 -17.33 12.69
C LYS A 105 9.36 -16.62 12.20
N HIS A 106 8.82 -17.07 11.07
CA HIS A 106 7.66 -16.47 10.40
C HIS A 106 7.81 -14.96 10.14
N GLY A 107 9.03 -14.53 9.77
CA GLY A 107 9.31 -13.11 9.50
C GLY A 107 9.49 -12.23 10.73
N VAL A 108 9.48 -12.80 11.94
CA VAL A 108 9.70 -12.08 13.20
C VAL A 108 11.05 -12.49 13.80
N LYS A 109 11.74 -11.52 14.40
CA LYS A 109 12.97 -11.76 15.18
C LYS A 109 12.66 -12.76 16.30
N HIS A 110 13.41 -13.86 16.36
CA HIS A 110 13.15 -15.01 17.23
C HIS A 110 14.45 -15.56 17.82
N GLY A 111 15.22 -14.69 18.48
CA GLY A 111 16.44 -15.06 19.22
C GLY A 111 16.55 -14.24 20.50
N LYS A 112 17.41 -14.69 21.42
CA LYS A 112 17.89 -13.86 22.53
C LYS A 112 18.96 -12.91 22.04
#